data_AF-A0A3N5QPK5-F1
#
_entry.id   AF-A0A3N5QPK5-F1
#
_cell.length_a   1.000
_cell.length_b   1.000
_cell.length_c   1.000
_cell.angle_alpha   90.00
_cell.angle_beta   90.00
_cell.angle_gamma   90.00
#
_symmetry.space_group_name_H-M   'P 1'
#
loop_
_entity.id
_entity.type
_entity.pdbx_description
1 polymer ?
#
loop_
_entity_poly.entity_id
_entity_poly.type
_entity_poly.pdbx_seq_one_letter_code
_entity_poly.pdbx_strand_id
1 'polypeptide(L)'
;MTTTTNATDGYFTTIVEDGEFRTGLGDDINDVTDGTVSAGSEEYGIRTSGASGQMNGADTAILSTAQEVADSASPIDADAVTITFKVSITGATVAGIYEHTVTFISTGRF
;
A
#
# COMPACT_ATOMS: atom_id res chain seq x y z
N MET A 1 -7.92 6.63 3.09
CA MET A 1 -9.14 6.08 2.46
C MET A 1 -10.25 6.07 3.50
N THR A 2 -11.47 6.36 3.09
CA THR A 2 -12.65 6.25 3.96
C THR A 2 -13.72 5.41 3.27
N THR A 3 -14.25 4.40 3.96
CA THR A 3 -15.26 3.47 3.44
C THR A 3 -16.53 3.53 4.28
N THR A 4 -17.68 3.66 3.60
CA THR A 4 -19.01 3.43 4.18
C THR A 4 -19.67 2.33 3.36
N THR A 5 -20.23 1.31 4.01
CA THR A 5 -20.94 0.22 3.35
C THR A 5 -22.10 -0.30 4.21
N ASN A 6 -23.18 -0.70 3.55
CA ASN A 6 -24.32 -1.39 4.17
C ASN A 6 -24.31 -2.91 3.92
N ALA A 7 -23.24 -3.44 3.34
CA ALA A 7 -23.12 -4.86 3.04
C ALA A 7 -23.05 -5.67 4.35
N THR A 8 -23.81 -6.78 4.41
CA THR A 8 -24.09 -7.55 5.63
C THR A 8 -22.84 -8.12 6.28
N ASP A 9 -21.84 -8.46 5.48
CA ASP A 9 -20.56 -8.98 5.93
C ASP A 9 -19.43 -7.93 5.80
N GLY A 10 -19.76 -6.65 5.59
CA GLY A 10 -18.82 -5.53 5.57
C GLY A 10 -18.07 -5.34 4.25
N TYR A 11 -16.76 -5.06 4.29
CA TYR A 11 -15.95 -4.79 3.10
C TYR A 11 -14.52 -5.29 3.25
N PHE A 12 -13.83 -5.45 2.12
CA PHE A 12 -12.38 -5.46 2.07
C PHE A 12 -11.90 -4.52 0.97
N THR A 13 -10.72 -3.94 1.13
CA THR A 13 -10.04 -3.16 0.09
C THR A 13 -8.71 -3.80 -0.24
N THR A 14 -8.46 -4.04 -1.53
CA THR A 14 -7.16 -4.47 -2.03
C THR A 14 -6.38 -3.33 -2.66
N ILE A 15 -5.06 -3.44 -2.62
CA ILE A 15 -4.09 -2.63 -3.36
C ILE A 15 -3.41 -3.50 -4.41
N VAL A 16 -3.11 -2.93 -5.58
CA VAL A 16 -2.28 -3.55 -6.62
C VAL A 16 -1.54 -2.44 -7.36
N GLU A 17 -0.31 -2.69 -7.78
CA GLU A 17 0.46 -1.77 -8.61
C GLU A 17 0.61 -2.24 -10.08
N ASP A 18 0.95 -1.31 -10.97
CA ASP A 18 1.28 -1.58 -12.37
C ASP A 18 2.75 -1.99 -12.60
N GLY A 19 3.48 -2.25 -11.50
CA GLY A 19 4.87 -2.64 -11.41
C GLY A 19 5.67 -1.72 -10.46
N GLU A 20 6.97 -2.01 -10.34
CA GLU A 20 7.89 -1.33 -9.42
C GLU A 20 7.84 0.20 -9.49
N PHE A 21 8.14 0.87 -8.37
CA PHE A 21 8.31 2.33 -8.34
C PHE A 21 9.57 2.72 -9.11
N ARG A 22 9.39 3.16 -10.36
CA ARG A 22 10.46 3.15 -11.38
C ARG A 22 10.54 4.44 -12.18
N THR A 23 11.71 4.68 -12.75
CA THR A 23 11.93 5.73 -13.74
C THR A 23 11.46 5.29 -15.13
N GLY A 24 11.25 6.26 -16.02
CA GLY A 24 11.01 5.98 -17.45
C GLY A 24 12.19 5.32 -18.18
N LEU A 25 13.37 5.20 -17.55
CA LEU A 25 14.56 4.55 -18.10
C LEU A 25 14.77 3.12 -17.57
N GLY A 26 13.98 2.70 -16.58
CA GLY A 26 13.99 1.33 -16.04
C GLY A 26 14.72 1.13 -14.72
N ASP A 27 15.36 2.17 -14.16
CA ASP A 27 15.84 2.13 -12.76
C ASP A 27 14.66 2.17 -11.79
N ASP A 28 14.67 1.36 -10.73
CA ASP A 28 13.63 1.26 -9.72
C ASP A 28 14.16 1.51 -8.29
N ILE A 29 13.24 1.72 -7.35
CA ILE A 29 13.53 1.65 -5.92
C ILE A 29 13.01 0.31 -5.43
N ASN A 30 13.90 -0.51 -4.86
CA ASN A 30 13.56 -1.88 -4.46
C ASN A 30 12.40 -1.91 -3.48
N ASP A 31 11.60 -2.97 -3.52
CA ASP A 31 10.61 -3.28 -2.51
C ASP A 31 11.22 -3.49 -1.12
N VAL A 32 10.52 -3.03 -0.07
CA VAL A 32 10.84 -3.38 1.31
C VAL A 32 10.60 -4.87 1.55
N THR A 33 11.58 -5.56 2.13
CA THR A 33 11.51 -7.02 2.36
C THR A 33 11.69 -7.43 3.82
N ASP A 34 12.24 -6.55 4.66
CA ASP A 34 12.54 -6.81 6.06
C ASP A 34 11.47 -6.27 7.03
N GLY A 35 10.43 -5.64 6.49
CA GLY A 35 9.33 -5.05 7.24
C GLY A 35 9.56 -3.61 7.69
N THR A 36 10.66 -2.96 7.28
CA THR A 36 10.93 -1.55 7.59
C THR A 36 11.66 -0.85 6.45
N VAL A 37 11.02 0.14 5.82
CA VAL A 37 11.69 1.11 4.94
C VAL A 37 12.68 1.91 5.78
N SER A 38 13.95 1.57 5.64
CA SER A 38 15.04 2.01 6.50
C SER A 38 15.84 3.15 5.88
N ALA A 39 16.16 4.16 6.69
CA ALA A 39 16.90 5.33 6.21
C ALA A 39 18.29 4.92 5.69
N GLY A 40 18.56 5.23 4.42
CA GLY A 40 19.85 4.93 3.79
C GLY A 40 19.92 3.54 3.15
N SER A 41 18.81 2.81 3.12
CA SER A 41 18.56 1.68 2.23
C SER A 41 17.67 2.15 1.08
N GLU A 42 17.86 1.63 -0.13
CA GLU A 42 16.96 1.91 -1.25
C GLU A 42 15.76 0.97 -1.15
N GLU A 43 14.65 1.48 -0.61
CA GLU A 43 13.47 0.69 -0.26
C GLU A 43 12.18 1.52 -0.44
N TYR A 44 11.13 0.86 -0.91
CA TYR A 44 9.81 1.43 -1.07
C TYR A 44 8.73 0.48 -0.53
N GLY A 45 7.68 1.05 0.04
CA GLY A 45 6.54 0.27 0.50
C GLY A 45 5.48 1.13 1.18
N ILE A 46 4.49 0.45 1.74
CA ILE A 46 3.37 1.08 2.45
C ILE A 46 3.23 0.56 3.87
N ARG A 47 2.53 1.34 4.68
CA ARG A 47 1.99 0.91 5.97
C ARG A 47 0.57 1.40 6.12
N THR A 48 -0.30 0.59 6.70
CA THR A 48 -1.65 1.06 7.06
C THR A 48 -1.69 1.56 8.50
N SER A 49 -2.69 2.40 8.81
CA SER A 49 -3.10 2.67 10.19
C SER A 49 -4.61 2.89 10.23
N GLY A 50 -5.21 2.61 11.39
CA GLY A 50 -6.67 2.52 11.56
C GLY A 50 -7.07 1.12 12.02
N ALA A 51 -8.25 1.00 12.65
CA ALA A 51 -8.70 -0.25 13.24
C ALA A 51 -8.85 -1.37 12.21
N SER A 52 -9.31 -1.03 11.01
CA SER A 52 -9.55 -1.96 9.90
C SER A 52 -8.31 -2.20 9.01
N GLY A 53 -7.19 -1.52 9.26
CA GLY A 53 -5.98 -1.63 8.45
C GLY A 53 -5.27 -2.98 8.60
N GLN A 54 -4.85 -3.59 7.49
CA GLN A 54 -4.27 -4.94 7.48
C GLN A 54 -2.73 -4.98 7.46
N MET A 55 -2.06 -3.85 7.24
CA MET A 55 -0.60 -3.71 7.21
C MET A 55 -0.12 -2.75 8.32
N ASN A 56 -0.72 -2.86 9.51
CA ASN A 56 -0.44 -1.95 10.62
C ASN A 56 0.90 -2.25 11.32
N GLY A 57 1.40 -3.49 11.22
CA GLY A 57 2.53 -3.98 12.00
C GLY A 57 3.92 -3.70 11.40
N ALA A 58 4.02 -3.62 10.07
CA ALA A 58 5.27 -3.52 9.34
C ALA A 58 5.07 -2.73 8.03
N ASP A 59 6.16 -2.20 7.48
CA ASP A 59 6.14 -1.69 6.12
C ASP A 59 6.10 -2.88 5.15
N THR A 60 5.29 -2.78 4.09
CA THR A 60 4.97 -3.89 3.19
C THR A 60 5.15 -3.44 1.75
N ALA A 61 5.80 -4.27 0.93
CA ALA A 61 5.88 -4.10 -0.53
C ALA A 61 4.49 -4.03 -1.17
N ILE A 62 4.35 -3.23 -2.23
CA ILE A 62 3.14 -3.23 -3.07
C ILE A 62 3.42 -4.15 -4.25
N LEU A 63 2.58 -5.16 -4.46
CA LEU A 63 2.81 -6.15 -5.50
C LEU A 63 1.86 -5.95 -6.69
N SER A 64 2.24 -6.51 -7.84
CA SER A 64 1.36 -6.65 -9.01
C SER A 64 0.22 -7.67 -8.80
N THR A 65 0.17 -8.32 -7.64
CA THR A 65 -0.94 -9.15 -7.18
C THR A 65 -1.72 -8.43 -6.08
N ALA A 66 -3.06 -8.53 -6.11
CA ALA A 66 -3.91 -7.88 -5.12
C ALA A 66 -3.56 -8.30 -3.67
N GLN A 67 -3.27 -7.31 -2.83
CA GLN A 67 -3.04 -7.48 -1.39
C GLN A 67 -4.11 -6.74 -0.61
N GLU A 68 -4.63 -7.33 0.47
CA GLU A 68 -5.62 -6.67 1.32
C GLU A 68 -4.97 -5.60 2.21
N VAL A 69 -5.50 -4.37 2.18
CA VAL A 69 -5.01 -3.23 2.98
C VAL A 69 -6.01 -2.77 4.04
N ALA A 70 -7.28 -3.12 3.89
CA ALA A 70 -8.32 -2.84 4.85
C ALA A 70 -9.41 -3.92 4.81
N ASP A 71 -9.97 -4.26 5.96
CA ASP A 71 -11.10 -5.19 6.09
C ASP A 71 -12.00 -4.81 7.28
N SER A 72 -13.31 -4.98 7.09
CA SER A 72 -14.31 -4.94 8.15
C SER A 72 -15.38 -6.00 7.89
N ALA A 73 -15.78 -6.72 8.94
CA ALA A 73 -16.70 -7.86 8.84
C ALA A 73 -18.18 -7.53 9.11
N SER A 74 -18.56 -6.25 9.12
CA SER A 74 -19.94 -5.80 9.34
C SER A 74 -20.23 -4.52 8.57
N PRO A 75 -21.51 -4.13 8.40
CA PRO A 75 -21.85 -2.79 7.95
C PRO A 75 -21.09 -1.74 8.77
N ILE A 76 -20.55 -0.74 8.09
CA ILE A 76 -19.70 0.27 8.72
C ILE A 76 -19.91 1.63 8.08
N ASP A 77 -19.82 2.67 8.90
CA ASP A 77 -19.94 4.05 8.46
C ASP A 77 -18.67 4.82 8.79
N ALA A 78 -18.17 5.54 7.79
CA ALA A 78 -17.01 6.42 7.87
C ALA A 78 -15.73 5.74 8.42
N ASP A 79 -15.49 4.48 8.07
CA ASP A 79 -14.27 3.77 8.47
C ASP A 79 -13.04 4.36 7.78
N ALA A 80 -12.08 4.82 8.56
CA ALA A 80 -10.91 5.51 8.07
C ALA A 80 -9.64 4.65 8.22
N VAL A 81 -9.09 4.23 7.08
CA VAL A 81 -7.76 3.60 6.98
C VAL A 81 -6.80 4.55 6.26
N THR A 82 -5.72 4.92 6.94
CA THR A 82 -4.65 5.73 6.36
C THR A 82 -3.61 4.81 5.73
N ILE A 83 -3.25 5.07 4.48
CA ILE A 83 -2.15 4.41 3.77
C ILE A 83 -0.98 5.39 3.75
N THR A 84 0.14 5.00 4.35
CA THR A 84 1.37 5.78 4.35
C THR A 84 2.34 5.15 3.36
N PHE A 85 2.67 5.87 2.30
CA PHE A 85 3.74 5.51 1.39
C PHE A 85 5.08 5.93 1.99
N LYS A 86 6.06 5.04 1.95
CA LYS A 86 7.40 5.27 2.50
C LYS A 86 8.43 4.93 1.44
N VAL A 87 9.39 5.82 1.29
CA VAL A 87 10.52 5.65 0.38
C VAL A 87 11.80 6.01 1.11
N SER A 88 12.85 5.23 0.90
CA SER A 88 14.21 5.60 1.23
C SER A 88 15.12 5.32 0.04
N ILE A 89 16.22 6.07 -0.02
CA ILE A 89 17.18 6.04 -1.12
C ILE A 89 18.59 5.99 -0.55
N THR A 90 19.54 5.61 -1.39
CA THR A 90 20.97 5.71 -1.09
C THR A 90 21.64 6.78 -1.96
N GLY A 91 22.92 7.05 -1.72
CA GLY A 91 23.71 7.88 -2.63
C GLY A 91 23.97 7.25 -4.00
N ALA A 92 23.64 5.97 -4.19
CA ALA A 92 23.75 5.25 -5.46
C ALA A 92 22.44 5.26 -6.26
N THR A 93 21.31 5.61 -5.64
CA THR A 93 20.00 5.70 -6.30
C THR A 93 20.09 6.71 -7.45
N VAL A 94 19.72 6.28 -8.65
CA VAL A 94 19.82 7.11 -9.86
C VAL A 94 18.88 8.30 -9.74
N ALA A 95 19.37 9.50 -10.06
CA ALA A 95 18.53 10.70 -10.04
C ALA A 95 17.51 10.66 -11.18
N GLY A 96 16.22 10.81 -10.84
CA GLY A 96 15.14 10.75 -11.82
C GLY A 96 13.78 10.98 -11.19
N ILE A 97 12.74 10.95 -12.04
CA ILE A 97 11.34 10.88 -11.60
C ILE A 97 10.99 9.40 -11.53
N TYR A 98 10.64 8.94 -10.34
CA TYR A 98 10.12 7.59 -10.11
C TYR A 98 8.60 7.68 -10.01
N GLU A 99 7.91 6.79 -10.71
CA GLU A 99 6.46 6.73 -10.76
C GLU A 99 5.98 5.29 -10.96
N HIS A 100 4.77 5.04 -10.49
CA HIS A 100 3.99 3.84 -10.78
C HIS A 100 2.50 4.14 -10.51
N THR A 101 1.61 3.26 -10.97
CA THR A 101 0.18 3.39 -10.72
C THR A 101 -0.27 2.40 -9.66
N VAL A 102 -0.84 2.91 -8.57
CA VAL A 102 -1.45 2.10 -7.52
C VAL A 102 -2.96 2.15 -7.64
N THR A 103 -3.59 0.99 -7.72
CA THR A 103 -5.05 0.83 -7.80
C THR A 103 -5.58 0.26 -6.49
N PHE A 104 -6.55 0.96 -5.90
CA PHE A 104 -7.32 0.48 -4.76
C PHE A 104 -8.69 -0.02 -5.23
N ILE A 105 -9.10 -1.20 -4.79
CA ILE A 105 -10.41 -1.79 -5.13
C ILE A 105 -11.11 -2.12 -3.81
N SER A 106 -12.21 -1.43 -3.51
CA SER A 106 -13.04 -1.74 -2.34
C SER A 106 -14.24 -2.58 -2.75
N THR A 107 -14.46 -3.70 -2.07
CA THR A 107 -15.49 -4.70 -2.37
C THR A 107 -16.36 -4.92 -1.12
N GLY A 108 -17.67 -4.69 -1.25
CA GLY A 108 -18.64 -5.05 -0.21
C GLY A 108 -18.92 -6.56 -0.20
N ARG A 109 -19.09 -7.14 1.00
CA ARG A 109 -19.40 -8.57 1.22
C ARG A 109 -20.85 -8.72 1.71
N PHE A 110 -21.65 -9.54 1.02
CA PHE A 110 -23.09 -9.70 1.26
C PHE A 110 -23.46 -11.13 1.61
#